data_AF-A0A9D7NKV2-F1
#
_entry.id   AF-A0A9D7NKV2-F1
#
_cell.length_a   1.000
_cell.length_b   1.000
_cell.length_c   1.000
_cell.angle_alpha   90.00
_cell.angle_beta   90.00
_cell.angle_gamma   90.00
#
_symmetry.space_group_name_H-M   'P 1'
#
loop_
_entity.id
_entity.type
_entity.pdbx_description
1 polymer ?
#
loop_
_entity_poly.entity_id
_entity_poly.type
_entity_poly.pdbx_seq_one_letter_code
_entity_poly.pdbx_strand_id
1 'polypeptide(L)'
;MQHQLELANVKCGGCGNSIRRALAEIEGVTAVELDVASGGLSFESDPASRALVASRLLALGYPERGSVEGIAALAAGAKSFVSCAIGRISGE
;
A
#
# COMPACT_ATOMS: atom_id res chain seq x y z
N MET A 1 -11.19 -7.98 -14.68
CA MET A 1 -10.00 -8.88 -14.76
C MET A 1 -9.59 -9.21 -13.34
N GLN A 2 -9.18 -10.45 -13.06
CA GLN A 2 -8.68 -10.81 -11.73
C GLN A 2 -7.23 -10.36 -11.56
N HIS A 3 -6.93 -9.73 -10.43
CA HIS A 3 -5.60 -9.28 -10.03
C HIS A 3 -5.26 -9.84 -8.65
N GLN A 4 -4.01 -10.24 -8.49
CA GLN A 4 -3.48 -10.71 -7.22
C GLN A 4 -2.16 -9.99 -6.96
N LEU A 5 -2.05 -9.37 -5.78
CA LEU A 5 -0.85 -8.69 -5.32
C LEU A 5 -0.56 -9.12 -3.89
N GLU A 6 0.70 -9.11 -3.53
CA GLU A 6 1.11 -9.26 -2.13
C GLU A 6 1.35 -7.87 -1.56
N LEU A 7 0.91 -7.59 -0.34
CA LEU A 7 1.13 -6.29 0.31
C LEU A 7 2.25 -6.40 1.33
N ALA A 8 3.12 -5.37 1.36
CA ALA A 8 4.11 -5.23 2.42
C ALA A 8 3.48 -4.61 3.67
N ASN A 9 4.05 -4.90 4.85
CA ASN A 9 3.74 -4.23 6.12
C ASN A 9 2.33 -4.44 6.70
N VAL A 10 1.55 -5.39 6.16
CA VAL A 10 0.28 -5.84 6.77
C VAL A 10 0.60 -6.73 7.98
N LYS A 11 0.42 -6.17 9.18
CA LYS A 11 0.71 -6.86 10.46
C LYS A 11 -0.52 -7.06 11.35
N CYS A 12 -1.67 -6.47 10.99
CA CYS A 12 -2.83 -6.40 11.86
C CYS A 12 -4.15 -6.54 11.08
N GLY A 13 -5.14 -7.25 11.64
CA GLY A 13 -6.47 -7.40 11.02
C GLY A 13 -7.20 -6.06 10.80
N GLY A 14 -6.96 -5.08 11.67
CA GLY A 14 -7.50 -3.72 11.52
C GLY A 14 -6.96 -2.99 10.28
N CYS A 15 -5.69 -3.21 9.96
CA CYS A 15 -5.00 -2.70 8.78
C CYS A 15 -5.66 -3.24 7.50
N GLY A 16 -5.99 -4.53 7.53
CA GLY A 16 -6.68 -5.21 6.43
C GLY A 16 -8.08 -4.67 6.15
N ASN A 17 -8.86 -4.37 7.19
CA ASN A 17 -10.22 -3.84 7.00
C ASN A 17 -10.21 -2.45 6.32
N SER A 18 -9.26 -1.58 6.68
CA SER A 18 -9.11 -0.27 6.03
C SER A 18 -8.77 -0.40 4.55
N ILE A 19 -7.90 -1.36 4.18
CA ILE A 19 -7.56 -1.63 2.78
C ILE A 19 -8.79 -2.08 2.01
N ARG A 20 -9.54 -3.06 2.53
CA ARG A 20 -10.75 -3.58 1.87
C ARG A 20 -11.78 -2.48 1.61
N ARG A 21 -12.00 -1.60 2.61
CA ARG A 21 -12.91 -0.46 2.47
C ARG A 21 -12.42 0.53 1.42
N ALA A 22 -11.15 0.93 1.48
CA ALA A 22 -10.57 1.89 0.54
C ALA A 22 -10.61 1.36 -0.91
N LEU A 23 -10.45 0.06 -1.12
CA LEU A 23 -10.55 -0.57 -2.45
C LEU A 23 -11.99 -0.72 -2.92
N ALA A 24 -12.94 -0.99 -2.02
CA ALA A 24 -14.36 -1.05 -2.35
C ALA A 24 -14.95 0.31 -2.77
N GLU A 25 -14.31 1.42 -2.38
CA GLU A 25 -14.68 2.78 -2.80
C GLU A 25 -14.18 3.13 -4.22
N ILE A 26 -13.34 2.29 -4.82
CA ILE A 26 -12.80 2.53 -6.17
C ILE A 26 -13.79 1.98 -7.21
N GLU A 27 -14.23 2.87 -8.10
CA GLU A 27 -15.11 2.48 -9.19
C GLU A 27 -14.42 1.50 -10.15
N GLY A 28 -15.13 0.40 -10.46
CA GLY A 28 -14.58 -0.69 -11.27
C GLY A 28 -13.70 -1.66 -10.50
N VAL A 29 -13.69 -1.64 -9.16
CA VAL A 29 -13.09 -2.68 -8.30
C VAL A 29 -14.18 -3.48 -7.61
N THR A 30 -14.08 -4.81 -7.67
CA THR A 30 -15.03 -5.78 -7.13
C THR A 30 -14.29 -6.99 -6.56
N ALA A 31 -15.00 -7.88 -5.86
CA ALA A 31 -14.46 -9.13 -5.33
C ALA A 31 -13.14 -8.98 -4.54
N VAL A 32 -13.09 -8.00 -3.61
CA VAL A 32 -11.88 -7.71 -2.83
C VAL A 32 -11.70 -8.69 -1.66
N GLU A 33 -10.68 -9.52 -1.77
CA GLU A 33 -10.29 -10.53 -0.81
C GLU A 33 -8.88 -10.24 -0.30
N LEU A 34 -8.72 -10.15 1.02
CA LEU A 34 -7.45 -9.85 1.64
C LEU A 34 -7.16 -10.89 2.71
N ASP A 35 -6.08 -11.63 2.51
CA ASP A 35 -5.51 -12.54 3.49
C ASP A 35 -4.44 -11.81 4.33
N VAL A 36 -4.78 -11.50 5.57
CA VAL A 36 -3.89 -10.80 6.50
C VAL A 36 -2.74 -11.69 6.98
N ALA A 37 -2.93 -13.02 6.97
CA ALA A 37 -1.95 -13.97 7.49
C ALA A 37 -0.71 -14.08 6.58
N SER A 38 -0.92 -14.14 5.27
CA SER A 38 0.12 -14.13 4.23
C SER A 38 0.38 -12.73 3.66
N GLY A 39 -0.56 -11.79 3.83
CA GLY A 39 -0.50 -10.46 3.20
C GLY A 39 -0.93 -10.48 1.73
N GLY A 40 -1.66 -11.51 1.30
CA GLY A 40 -2.16 -11.64 -0.07
C GLY A 40 -3.42 -10.82 -0.29
N LEU A 41 -3.48 -10.04 -1.35
CA LEU A 41 -4.64 -9.28 -1.79
C LEU A 41 -5.06 -9.78 -3.18
N SER A 42 -6.31 -10.20 -3.30
CA SER A 42 -6.96 -10.56 -4.56
C SER A 42 -8.15 -9.64 -4.81
N PHE A 43 -8.29 -9.11 -6.01
CA PHE A 43 -9.46 -8.33 -6.39
C PHE A 43 -9.71 -8.41 -7.88
N GLU A 44 -10.93 -8.10 -8.28
CA GLU A 44 -11.30 -7.96 -9.68
C GLU A 44 -11.43 -6.49 -10.03
N SER A 45 -10.73 -6.06 -11.08
CA SER A 45 -10.91 -4.71 -11.59
C SER A 45 -10.76 -4.62 -13.11
N ASP A 46 -11.20 -3.49 -13.65
CA ASP A 46 -10.82 -3.09 -14.99
C ASP A 46 -9.32 -2.74 -15.06
N PRO A 47 -8.69 -2.89 -16.24
CA PRO A 47 -7.27 -2.57 -16.43
C PRO A 47 -6.97 -1.09 -16.15
N ALA A 48 -7.94 -0.19 -16.35
CA ALA A 48 -7.82 1.22 -15.99
C ALA A 48 -7.82 1.44 -14.47
N SER A 49 -8.60 0.66 -13.72
CA SER A 49 -8.73 0.78 -12.26
C SER A 49 -7.55 0.15 -11.50
N ARG A 50 -6.81 -0.80 -12.11
CA ARG A 50 -5.62 -1.40 -11.49
C ARG A 50 -4.59 -0.35 -11.07
N ALA A 51 -4.33 0.66 -11.91
CA ALA A 51 -3.38 1.72 -11.60
C ALA A 51 -3.85 2.60 -10.42
N LEU A 52 -5.16 2.85 -10.33
CA LEU A 52 -5.77 3.57 -9.21
C LEU A 52 -5.64 2.78 -7.90
N VAL A 53 -5.84 1.46 -7.96
CA VAL A 53 -5.66 0.56 -6.80
C VAL A 53 -4.22 0.60 -6.28
N ALA A 54 -3.23 0.41 -7.15
CA ALA A 54 -1.82 0.44 -6.77
C ALA A 54 -1.43 1.80 -6.16
N SER A 55 -1.88 2.91 -6.77
CA SER A 55 -1.63 4.26 -6.27
C SER A 55 -2.28 4.51 -4.91
N ARG A 56 -3.50 4.00 -4.69
CA ARG A 56 -4.19 4.08 -3.39
C ARG A 56 -3.49 3.28 -2.30
N LEU A 57 -3.07 2.05 -2.61
CA LEU A 57 -2.32 1.19 -1.69
C LEU A 57 -0.99 1.85 -1.27
N LEU A 58 -0.27 2.44 -2.24
CA LEU A 58 0.95 3.21 -1.99
C LEU A 58 0.69 4.41 -1.07
N ALA A 59 -0.37 5.20 -1.33
CA ALA A 59 -0.73 6.36 -0.52
C ALA A 59 -1.12 5.98 0.92
N LEU A 60 -1.67 4.77 1.11
CA LEU A 60 -1.98 4.20 2.43
C LEU A 60 -0.76 3.59 3.14
N GLY A 61 0.40 3.50 2.46
CA GLY A 61 1.62 2.91 3.02
C GLY A 61 1.71 1.39 2.92
N TYR A 62 0.90 0.78 2.05
CA TYR A 62 0.91 -0.67 1.77
C TYR A 62 1.35 -0.93 0.32
N PRO A 63 2.64 -0.73 -0.02
CA PRO A 63 3.11 -1.02 -1.37
C PRO A 63 2.99 -2.51 -1.70
N GLU A 64 2.83 -2.81 -2.99
CA GLU A 64 2.89 -4.18 -3.50
C GLU A 64 4.30 -4.78 -3.32
N ARG A 65 4.37 -5.95 -2.71
CA ARG A 65 5.57 -6.76 -2.49
C ARG A 65 6.10 -7.27 -3.82
N GLY A 66 7.40 -7.09 -4.04
CA GLY A 66 8.10 -7.64 -5.21
C GLY A 66 7.93 -6.85 -6.51
N SER A 67 7.12 -5.79 -6.51
CA SER A 67 7.00 -4.91 -7.67
C SER A 67 8.11 -3.88 -7.74
N VAL A 68 8.52 -3.52 -8.95
CA VAL A 68 9.52 -2.47 -9.21
C VAL A 68 9.14 -1.14 -8.53
N GLU A 69 7.83 -0.85 -8.42
CA GLU A 69 7.30 0.33 -7.73
C GLU A 69 7.39 0.20 -6.20
N GLY A 70 7.20 -1.00 -5.64
CA GLY A 70 7.37 -1.26 -4.20
C GLY A 70 8.82 -1.14 -3.74
N ILE A 71 9.78 -1.52 -4.59
CA ILE A 71 11.22 -1.34 -4.32
C ILE A 71 11.59 0.15 -4.35
N ALA A 72 11.02 0.93 -5.28
CA ALA A 72 11.19 2.38 -5.34
C ALA A 72 10.56 3.09 -4.12
N ALA A 73 9.39 2.62 -3.65
CA ALA A 73 8.73 3.14 -2.45
C ALA A 73 9.54 2.90 -1.17
N LEU A 74 10.17 1.72 -1.05
CA LEU A 74 11.09 1.38 0.04
C LEU A 74 12.35 2.26 0.01
N ALA A 75 12.88 2.55 -1.19
CA ALA A 75 14.00 3.48 -1.37
C ALA A 75 13.62 4.93 -1.03
N ALA A 76 12.39 5.36 -1.34
CA ALA A 76 11.88 6.69 -1.00
C ALA A 76 11.69 6.88 0.51
N GLY A 77 11.23 5.85 1.24
CA GLY A 77 11.07 5.88 2.69
C GLY A 77 12.39 6.10 3.47
N ALA A 78 13.53 5.71 2.90
CA ALA A 78 14.84 5.86 3.56
C ALA A 78 15.38 7.30 3.58
N LYS A 79 14.90 8.21 2.72
CA LYS A 79 15.34 9.62 2.71
C LYS A 79 14.80 10.45 3.87
N SER A 80 13.73 10.00 4.53
CA SER A 80 13.04 10.80 5.57
C SER A 80 13.68 10.71 6.97
N PHE A 81 14.57 9.75 7.22
CA PHE A 81 15.24 9.61 8.54
C PHE A 81 16.34 10.64 8.79
N VAL A 82 16.88 11.26 7.74
CA VAL A 82 17.94 12.29 7.89
C VAL A 82 17.39 13.66 8.31
N SER A 83 16.09 13.91 8.13
CA SER A 83 15.49 15.22 8.45
C SER A 83 15.11 15.39 9.92
N CYS A 84 15.04 14.32 10.72
CA CYS A 84 14.72 14.42 12.15
C CYS A 84 15.96 14.72 13.02
N ALA A 85 17.17 14.56 12.47
CA ALA A 85 18.43 14.73 13.22
C ALA A 85 19.00 16.17 13.21
N ILE A 86 18.58 17.04 12.29
CA ILE A 86 19.11 18.42 12.21
C ILE A 86 18.34 19.41 13.13
N GLY A 87 17.15 19.04 13.62
CA GLY A 87 16.30 19.94 14.42
C GLY A 87 16.65 20.10 15.90
N ARG A 88 17.68 19.44 16.44
CA ARG A 88 18.03 19.50 17.89
C ARG A 88 19.23 20.38 18.26
N ILE A 89 19.70 21.25 17.35
CA ILE A 89 20.81 22.16 17.64
C ILE A 89 20.49 23.63 17.29
N SER A 90 19.35 24.18 17.69
CA SER A 90 19.21 25.65 17.81
C SER A 90 17.95 26.08 18.58
N GLY A 91 18.15 26.79 19.69
CA GLY A 91 17.13 27.50 20.51
C GLY A 91 16.46 26.59 21.54
N GLU A 92 16.67 26.68 22.85
CA GLU A 92 17.15 27.74 23.76
C GLU A 92 17.92 27.12 24.94
#